data_AF-A0A1W1VB08-F1
#
_entry.id   AF-A0A1W1VB08-F1
#
_cell.length_a   1.000
_cell.length_b   1.000
_cell.length_c   1.000
_cell.angle_alpha   90.00
_cell.angle_beta   90.00
_cell.angle_gamma   90.00
#
_symmetry.space_group_name_H-M   'P 1'
#
loop_
_entity.id
_entity.type
_entity.pdbx_description
1 polymer ?
#
loop_
_entity_poly.entity_id
_entity_poly.type
_entity_poly.pdbx_seq_one_letter_code
_entity_poly.pdbx_strand_id
1 'polypeptide(L)'
;MDPWARLHLINRVLESAPLLPFATAWLRRRHIPRAFRPVYYYVAAEAFLYFLDRLSRITIHNNIYIHHLATVLLVLFLTQAYYRLLPQSRVQKAIRPSLYLFLVVAFVDAAFLNGLFSDINTYSHSFGCAILLTLAMIHIARLTLESPLTPLEKQPGFFLSVATLVYCSCSIITYVARNVVYGLDYDLATEIRLDIIVSVPDTFLFAVAMALLAWMFSFFPLSTNPRRALPKWLHYSRWQQRPLRFLSQPFAKQPIESELRHPEHSISVNEKNQ
;
A
#
# COMPACT_ATOMS: atom_id res chain seq x y z
N MET A 1 19.78 -4.37 27.92
CA MET A 1 19.37 -4.82 26.57
C MET A 1 20.26 -4.15 25.55
N ASP A 2 21.06 -4.97 24.87
CA ASP A 2 22.03 -4.52 23.85
C ASP A 2 21.33 -3.78 22.71
N PRO A 3 21.94 -2.71 22.16
CA PRO A 3 21.35 -1.93 21.07
C PRO A 3 21.03 -2.80 19.84
N TRP A 4 21.85 -3.80 19.57
CA TRP A 4 21.65 -4.78 18.50
C TRP A 4 20.39 -5.62 18.68
N ALA A 5 20.11 -6.09 19.89
CA ALA A 5 18.89 -6.85 20.16
C ALA A 5 17.62 -6.02 19.91
N ARG A 6 17.67 -4.71 20.20
CA ARG A 6 16.55 -3.79 19.91
C ARG A 6 16.37 -3.58 18.41
N LEU A 7 17.47 -3.39 17.66
CA LEU A 7 17.41 -3.25 16.20
C LEU A 7 16.81 -4.50 15.54
N HIS A 8 17.23 -5.70 15.95
CA HIS A 8 16.64 -6.94 15.47
C HIS A 8 15.15 -7.06 15.79
N LEU A 9 14.73 -6.66 16.99
CA LEU A 9 13.31 -6.66 17.35
C LEU A 9 12.51 -5.70 16.47
N ILE A 10 13.02 -4.48 16.25
CA ILE A 10 12.39 -3.49 15.36
C ILE A 10 12.28 -4.05 13.95
N ASN A 11 13.35 -4.64 13.42
CA ASN A 11 13.35 -5.24 12.08
C ASN A 11 12.27 -6.32 11.95
N ARG A 12 12.15 -7.21 12.94
CA ARG A 12 11.11 -8.25 12.95
C ARG A 12 9.69 -7.71 12.99
N VAL A 13 9.47 -6.59 13.68
CA VAL A 13 8.18 -5.90 13.69
C VAL A 13 7.90 -5.29 12.31
N LEU A 14 8.90 -4.64 11.70
CA LEU A 14 8.79 -4.03 10.37
C LEU A 14 8.58 -5.08 9.27
N GLU A 15 9.19 -6.26 9.37
CA GLU A 15 8.96 -7.40 8.47
C GLU A 15 7.49 -7.83 8.44
N SER A 16 6.73 -7.59 9.53
CA SER A 16 5.29 -7.90 9.60
C SER A 16 4.39 -6.82 8.97
N ALA A 17 4.98 -5.74 8.43
CA ALA A 17 4.24 -4.62 7.84
C ALA A 17 3.19 -5.01 6.79
N PRO A 18 3.37 -6.03 5.91
CA PRO A 18 2.36 -6.42 4.93
C PRO A 18 1.01 -6.87 5.54
N LEU A 19 1.01 -7.30 6.80
CA LEU A 19 -0.22 -7.68 7.51
C LEU A 19 -1.18 -6.50 7.65
N LEU A 20 -0.66 -5.27 7.78
CA LEU A 20 -1.45 -4.05 7.94
C LEU A 20 -2.28 -3.73 6.68
N PRO A 21 -1.69 -3.50 5.48
CA PRO A 21 -2.48 -3.27 4.27
C PRO A 21 -3.32 -4.50 3.90
N PHE A 22 -2.89 -5.72 4.24
CA PHE A 22 -3.70 -6.91 4.00
C PHE A 22 -5.00 -6.87 4.82
N ALA A 23 -4.91 -6.59 6.12
CA ALA A 23 -6.08 -6.48 6.98
C ALA A 23 -7.03 -5.36 6.51
N THR A 24 -6.50 -4.18 6.16
CA THR A 24 -7.33 -3.06 5.67
C THR A 24 -8.00 -3.39 4.32
N ALA A 25 -7.27 -4.03 3.39
CA ALA A 25 -7.81 -4.44 2.11
C ALA A 25 -8.82 -5.58 2.23
N TRP A 26 -8.59 -6.55 3.11
CA TRP A 26 -9.49 -7.68 3.36
C TRP A 26 -10.88 -7.23 3.83
N LEU A 27 -10.93 -6.21 4.70
CA LEU A 27 -12.17 -5.58 5.16
C LEU A 27 -12.93 -4.82 4.05
N ARG A 28 -12.22 -4.38 3.01
CA ARG A 28 -12.75 -3.56 1.92
C ARG A 28 -12.84 -4.31 0.58
N ARG A 29 -12.48 -5.60 0.54
CA ARG A 29 -12.29 -6.41 -0.68
C ARG A 29 -13.45 -6.38 -1.69
N ARG A 30 -14.70 -6.25 -1.23
CA ARG A 30 -15.89 -6.22 -2.10
C ARG A 30 -15.99 -4.93 -2.93
N HIS A 31 -15.42 -3.83 -2.46
CA HIS A 31 -15.51 -2.52 -3.11
C HIS A 31 -14.21 -2.07 -3.77
N ILE A 32 -13.18 -2.93 -3.83
CA ILE A 32 -11.92 -2.60 -4.51
C ILE A 32 -12.17 -2.56 -6.03
N PRO A 33 -11.93 -1.41 -6.70
CA PRO A 33 -12.09 -1.29 -8.14
C PRO A 33 -11.21 -2.29 -8.88
N ARG A 34 -11.64 -2.73 -10.08
CA ARG A 34 -10.92 -3.75 -10.87
C ARG A 34 -9.46 -3.38 -11.16
N ALA A 35 -9.15 -2.10 -11.27
CA ALA A 35 -7.78 -1.60 -11.48
C ALA A 35 -6.84 -1.90 -10.30
N PHE A 36 -7.35 -1.88 -9.06
CA PHE A 36 -6.58 -2.09 -7.84
C PHE A 36 -6.60 -3.53 -7.30
N ARG A 37 -7.40 -4.43 -7.91
CA ARG A 37 -7.41 -5.86 -7.53
C ARG A 37 -6.03 -6.54 -7.60
N PRO A 38 -5.16 -6.25 -8.59
CA PRO A 38 -3.81 -6.80 -8.59
C PRO A 38 -3.00 -6.38 -7.35
N VAL A 39 -3.14 -5.13 -6.89
CA VAL A 39 -2.48 -4.65 -5.66
C VAL A 39 -2.98 -5.39 -4.42
N TYR A 40 -4.29 -5.69 -4.36
CA TYR A 40 -4.84 -6.53 -3.30
C TYR A 40 -4.21 -7.93 -3.29
N TYR A 41 -4.06 -8.56 -4.46
CA TYR A 41 -3.43 -9.88 -4.56
C TYR A 41 -1.93 -9.83 -4.23
N TYR A 42 -1.23 -8.78 -4.62
CA TYR A 42 0.16 -8.53 -4.20
C TYR A 42 0.28 -8.50 -2.69
N VAL A 43 -0.50 -7.64 -2.02
CA VAL A 43 -0.45 -7.51 -0.55
C VAL A 43 -0.86 -8.80 0.15
N ALA A 44 -1.83 -9.54 -0.38
CA ALA A 44 -2.19 -10.86 0.12
C ALA A 44 -1.06 -11.88 -0.05
N ALA A 45 -0.36 -11.85 -1.19
CA ALA A 45 0.78 -12.70 -1.44
C ALA A 45 1.94 -12.36 -0.51
N GLU A 46 2.28 -11.08 -0.32
CA GLU A 46 3.31 -10.64 0.65
C GLU A 46 2.98 -11.08 2.08
N ALA A 47 1.74 -10.90 2.52
CA ALA A 47 1.30 -11.39 3.82
C ALA A 47 1.45 -12.92 3.94
N PHE A 48 1.19 -13.67 2.88
CA PHE A 48 1.41 -15.12 2.84
C PHE A 48 2.89 -15.50 2.81
N LEU A 49 3.71 -14.82 2.01
CA LEU A 49 5.16 -15.02 1.93
C LEU A 49 5.83 -14.73 3.26
N TYR A 50 5.34 -13.77 4.06
CA TYR A 50 5.80 -13.56 5.43
C TYR A 50 5.68 -14.82 6.31
N PHE A 51 4.54 -15.53 6.23
CA PHE A 51 4.37 -16.78 6.98
C PHE A 51 5.24 -17.91 6.40
N LEU A 52 5.35 -17.99 5.07
CA LEU A 52 6.24 -18.97 4.43
C LEU A 52 7.71 -18.73 4.75
N ASP A 53 8.16 -17.48 4.85
CA ASP A 53 9.53 -17.12 5.22
C ASP A 53 9.86 -17.64 6.62
N ARG A 54 8.95 -17.41 7.58
CA ARG A 54 9.07 -17.94 8.94
C ARG A 54 9.12 -19.46 8.96
N LEU A 55 8.22 -20.11 8.22
CA LEU A 55 8.18 -21.57 8.16
C LEU A 55 9.46 -22.13 7.53
N SER A 56 9.91 -21.54 6.42
CA SER A 56 11.08 -22.00 5.69
C SER A 56 12.37 -21.87 6.48
N ARG A 57 12.53 -20.80 7.26
CA ARG A 57 13.67 -20.65 8.18
C ARG A 57 13.71 -21.73 9.26
N ILE A 58 12.55 -22.24 9.68
CA ILE A 58 12.45 -23.30 10.69
C ILE A 58 12.68 -24.68 10.05
N THR A 59 12.11 -24.94 8.87
CA THR A 59 12.11 -26.28 8.27
C THR A 59 13.31 -26.54 7.36
N ILE A 60 13.63 -25.61 6.46
CA ILE A 60 14.64 -25.78 5.40
C ILE A 60 15.94 -25.03 5.74
N HIS A 61 15.88 -24.08 6.68
CA HIS A 61 16.98 -23.17 7.03
C HIS A 61 17.47 -22.31 5.85
N ASN A 62 16.69 -22.24 4.78
CA ASN A 62 16.93 -21.41 3.61
C ASN A 62 15.61 -20.75 3.21
N ASN A 63 15.64 -19.45 2.95
CA ASN A 63 14.48 -18.65 2.52
C ASN A 63 14.79 -17.86 1.23
N ILE A 64 15.91 -18.11 0.58
CA ILE A 64 16.36 -17.35 -0.59
C ILE A 64 15.38 -17.46 -1.76
N TYR A 65 14.86 -18.67 -2.01
CA TYR A 65 13.84 -18.89 -3.05
C TYR A 65 12.55 -18.07 -2.83
N ILE A 66 12.24 -17.69 -1.59
CA ILE A 66 11.08 -16.85 -1.26
C ILE A 66 11.32 -15.42 -1.75
N HIS A 67 12.55 -14.91 -1.71
CA HIS A 67 12.91 -13.59 -2.23
C HIS A 67 12.80 -13.52 -3.77
N HIS A 68 13.21 -14.59 -4.47
CA HIS A 68 13.00 -14.74 -5.91
C HIS A 68 11.51 -14.70 -6.26
N LEU A 69 10.69 -15.47 -5.53
CA LEU A 69 9.25 -15.49 -5.72
C LEU A 69 8.60 -14.13 -5.40
N ALA A 70 8.98 -13.49 -4.29
CA ALA A 70 8.49 -12.17 -3.89
C ALA A 70 8.72 -11.13 -4.99
N THR A 71 9.93 -11.09 -5.56
CA THR A 71 10.27 -10.18 -6.66
C THR A 71 9.40 -10.41 -7.89
N VAL A 72 9.18 -11.67 -8.28
CA VAL A 72 8.32 -11.99 -9.41
C VAL A 72 6.88 -11.52 -9.15
N LEU A 73 6.33 -11.80 -7.97
CA LEU A 73 4.97 -11.40 -7.61
C LEU A 73 4.81 -9.87 -7.53
N LEU A 74 5.78 -9.17 -6.95
CA LEU A 74 5.87 -7.71 -6.92
C LEU A 74 5.72 -7.12 -8.32
N VAL A 75 6.61 -7.53 -9.23
CA VAL A 75 6.65 -6.97 -10.59
C VAL A 75 5.41 -7.37 -11.38
N LEU A 76 4.99 -8.63 -11.32
CA LEU A 76 3.78 -9.11 -12.01
C LEU A 76 2.53 -8.34 -11.58
N PHE A 77 2.24 -8.26 -10.28
CA PHE A 77 1.00 -7.66 -9.79
C PHE A 77 0.99 -6.14 -9.92
N LEU A 78 2.09 -5.45 -9.60
CA LEU A 78 2.14 -3.98 -9.71
C LEU A 78 2.13 -3.53 -11.17
N THR A 79 2.86 -4.22 -12.06
CA THR A 79 2.81 -3.94 -13.50
C THR A 79 1.40 -4.17 -14.04
N GLN A 80 0.71 -5.23 -13.59
CA GLN A 80 -0.68 -5.49 -13.95
C GLN A 80 -1.66 -4.44 -13.39
N ALA A 81 -1.38 -3.83 -12.23
CA ALA A 81 -2.13 -2.69 -11.71
C ALA A 81 -1.92 -1.45 -12.58
N TYR A 82 -0.67 -1.09 -12.91
CA TYR A 82 -0.36 0.02 -13.81
C TYR A 82 -0.93 -0.18 -15.21
N TYR A 83 -0.93 -1.40 -15.73
CA TYR A 83 -1.59 -1.73 -16.99
C TYR A 83 -3.07 -1.36 -17.00
N ARG A 84 -3.75 -1.46 -15.85
CA ARG A 84 -5.18 -1.14 -15.71
C ARG A 84 -5.45 0.32 -15.35
N LEU A 85 -4.49 0.99 -14.70
CA LEU A 85 -4.60 2.40 -14.32
C LEU A 85 -4.23 3.33 -15.47
N LEU A 86 -3.26 2.94 -16.29
CA LEU A 86 -2.90 3.65 -17.51
C LEU A 86 -3.89 3.30 -18.63
N PRO A 87 -4.29 4.26 -19.46
CA PRO A 87 -5.25 4.06 -20.53
C PRO A 87 -4.56 3.33 -21.70
N GLN A 88 -5.36 3.04 -22.72
CA GLN A 88 -4.91 2.51 -24.00
C GLN A 88 -4.01 3.50 -24.75
N SER A 89 -2.76 3.56 -24.32
CA SER A 89 -1.70 4.42 -24.85
C SER A 89 -0.52 3.57 -25.32
N ARG A 90 0.47 4.19 -25.95
CA ARG A 90 1.73 3.53 -26.33
C ARG A 90 2.41 2.87 -25.12
N VAL A 91 2.28 3.46 -23.94
CA VAL A 91 2.83 2.92 -22.68
C VAL A 91 2.21 1.56 -22.35
N GLN A 92 0.89 1.42 -22.47
CA GLN A 92 0.21 0.15 -22.18
C GLN A 92 0.66 -0.97 -23.14
N LYS A 93 0.98 -0.64 -24.39
CA LYS A 93 1.53 -1.60 -25.35
C LYS A 93 2.96 -2.03 -24.99
N ALA A 94 3.75 -1.14 -24.39
CA ALA A 94 5.10 -1.43 -23.93
C ALA A 94 5.16 -2.28 -22.65
N ILE A 95 4.12 -2.22 -21.79
CA ILE A 95 4.08 -2.98 -20.54
C ILE A 95 4.21 -4.50 -20.77
N ARG A 96 3.51 -5.06 -21.76
CA ARG A 96 3.54 -6.51 -22.04
C ARG A 96 4.93 -7.03 -22.42
N PRO A 97 5.64 -6.45 -23.42
CA PRO A 97 6.99 -6.89 -23.74
C PRO A 97 7.97 -6.64 -22.60
N SER A 98 7.84 -5.54 -21.84
CA SER A 98 8.67 -5.32 -20.64
C SER A 98 8.47 -6.41 -19.59
N LEU A 99 7.23 -6.88 -19.38
CA LEU A 99 6.95 -7.97 -18.46
C LEU A 99 7.53 -9.30 -18.95
N TYR A 100 7.42 -9.59 -20.25
CA TYR A 100 8.04 -10.78 -20.84
C TYR A 100 9.56 -10.75 -20.69
N LEU A 101 10.18 -9.61 -21.00
CA LEU A 101 11.62 -9.43 -20.82
C LEU A 101 12.02 -9.60 -19.35
N PHE A 102 11.25 -9.05 -18.41
CA PHE A 102 11.48 -9.27 -16.98
C PHE A 102 11.43 -10.75 -16.60
N LEU A 103 10.46 -11.52 -17.09
CA LEU A 103 10.38 -12.95 -16.80
C LEU A 103 11.59 -13.72 -17.35
N VAL A 104 12.09 -13.35 -18.52
CA VAL A 104 13.35 -13.92 -19.06
C VAL A 104 14.53 -13.57 -18.16
N VAL A 105 14.66 -12.31 -17.74
CA VAL A 105 15.73 -11.87 -16.83
C VAL A 105 15.62 -12.61 -15.48
N ALA A 106 14.43 -12.72 -14.91
CA ALA A 106 14.20 -13.44 -13.65
C ALA A 106 14.54 -14.93 -13.76
N PHE A 107 14.21 -15.56 -14.87
CA PHE A 107 14.59 -16.95 -15.12
C PHE A 107 16.10 -17.12 -15.26
N VAL A 108 16.76 -16.26 -16.04
CA VAL A 108 18.22 -16.30 -16.21
C VAL A 108 18.94 -16.04 -14.89
N ASP A 109 18.44 -15.09 -14.11
CA ASP A 109 18.97 -14.73 -12.79
C ASP A 109 18.91 -15.92 -11.82
N ALA A 110 17.75 -16.57 -11.73
CA ALA A 110 17.53 -17.72 -10.86
C ALA A 110 18.25 -18.99 -11.34
N ALA A 111 18.41 -19.19 -12.65
CA ALA A 111 18.99 -20.42 -13.21
C ALA A 111 20.52 -20.37 -13.37
N PHE A 112 21.08 -19.21 -13.73
CA PHE A 112 22.48 -19.12 -14.18
C PHE A 112 23.35 -18.12 -13.42
N LEU A 113 22.78 -17.04 -12.86
CA LEU A 113 23.57 -15.97 -12.24
C LEU A 113 23.70 -16.16 -10.72
N ASN A 114 22.60 -15.98 -10.00
CA ASN A 114 22.56 -16.01 -8.53
C ASN A 114 22.14 -17.39 -7.98
N GLY A 115 21.59 -18.25 -8.85
CA GLY A 115 21.01 -19.52 -8.44
C GLY A 115 19.72 -19.34 -7.61
N LEU A 116 18.84 -20.33 -7.64
CA LEU A 116 17.55 -20.24 -6.95
C LEU A 116 17.67 -20.33 -5.42
N PHE A 117 18.75 -20.95 -4.94
CA PHE A 117 18.95 -21.28 -3.52
C PHE A 117 20.21 -20.69 -2.90
N SER A 118 21.07 -20.05 -3.70
CA SER A 118 22.40 -19.61 -3.27
C SER A 118 22.41 -18.13 -2.93
N ASP A 119 22.01 -17.27 -3.86
CA ASP A 119 22.13 -15.83 -3.72
C ASP A 119 20.79 -15.09 -3.93
N ILE A 120 20.75 -13.88 -3.39
CA ILE A 120 19.62 -12.96 -3.53
C ILE A 120 19.56 -12.49 -5.00
N ASN A 121 18.35 -12.33 -5.52
CA ASN A 121 18.07 -12.10 -6.94
C ASN A 121 18.29 -10.63 -7.38
N THR A 122 19.51 -10.13 -7.21
CA THR A 122 19.89 -8.72 -7.40
C THR A 122 19.56 -8.19 -8.79
N TYR A 123 19.86 -8.96 -9.84
CA TYR A 123 19.69 -8.48 -11.21
C TYR A 123 18.22 -8.39 -11.60
N SER A 124 17.44 -9.44 -11.33
CA SER A 124 16.02 -9.45 -11.63
C SER A 124 15.23 -8.45 -10.77
N HIS A 125 15.58 -8.32 -9.49
CA HIS A 125 14.98 -7.32 -8.60
C HIS A 125 15.24 -5.90 -9.11
N SER A 126 16.51 -5.56 -9.41
CA SER A 126 16.87 -4.22 -9.87
C SER A 126 16.19 -3.86 -11.18
N PHE A 127 16.17 -4.79 -12.14
CA PHE A 127 15.49 -4.60 -13.43
C PHE A 127 13.98 -4.43 -13.27
N GLY A 128 13.35 -5.28 -12.44
CA GLY A 128 11.93 -5.20 -12.11
C GLY A 128 11.54 -3.88 -11.46
N CYS A 129 12.30 -3.44 -10.46
CA CYS A 129 12.12 -2.16 -9.79
C CYS A 129 12.31 -0.98 -10.74
N ALA A 130 13.26 -1.03 -11.68
CA ALA A 130 13.42 0.02 -12.69
C ALA A 130 12.19 0.17 -13.61
N ILE A 131 11.58 -0.96 -14.01
CA ILE A 131 10.31 -0.95 -14.76
C ILE A 131 9.21 -0.29 -13.92
N LEU A 132 9.07 -0.70 -12.66
CA LEU A 132 8.03 -0.18 -11.77
C LEU A 132 8.21 1.30 -11.44
N LEU A 133 9.44 1.78 -11.24
CA LEU A 133 9.77 3.20 -11.08
C LEU A 133 9.32 4.00 -12.30
N THR A 134 9.65 3.51 -13.50
CA THR A 134 9.26 4.18 -14.75
C THR A 134 7.73 4.28 -14.87
N LEU A 135 7.00 3.18 -14.59
CA LEU A 135 5.54 3.18 -14.63
C LEU A 135 4.93 4.09 -13.57
N ALA A 136 5.49 4.12 -12.35
CA ALA A 136 5.03 5.00 -11.28
C ALA A 136 5.22 6.48 -11.64
N MET A 137 6.36 6.86 -12.21
CA MET A 137 6.63 8.22 -12.68
C MET A 137 5.67 8.65 -13.79
N ILE A 138 5.47 7.78 -14.80
CA ILE A 138 4.51 8.04 -15.89
C ILE A 138 3.10 8.22 -15.33
N HIS A 139 2.71 7.38 -14.37
CA HIS A 139 1.39 7.46 -13.76
C HIS A 139 1.20 8.75 -12.96
N ILE A 140 2.17 9.17 -12.14
CA ILE A 140 2.09 10.46 -11.43
C ILE A 140 2.03 11.63 -12.41
N ALA A 141 2.90 11.67 -13.42
CA ALA A 141 2.91 12.74 -14.43
C ALA A 141 1.54 12.86 -15.10
N ARG A 142 0.91 11.72 -15.40
CA ARG A 142 -0.43 11.67 -15.96
C ARG A 142 -1.50 12.17 -14.98
N LEU A 143 -1.48 11.75 -13.72
CA LEU A 143 -2.46 12.21 -12.72
C LEU A 143 -2.44 13.73 -12.59
N THR A 144 -1.25 14.33 -12.66
CA THR A 144 -1.06 15.80 -12.65
C THR A 144 -1.64 16.47 -13.90
N LEU A 145 -1.54 15.84 -15.07
CA LEU A 145 -2.03 16.40 -16.34
C LEU A 145 -3.55 16.24 -16.52
N GLU A 146 -4.14 15.10 -16.13
CA GLU A 146 -5.54 14.79 -16.43
C GLU A 146 -6.55 15.34 -15.42
N SER A 147 -6.11 15.63 -14.20
CA SER A 147 -7.00 16.06 -13.13
C SER A 147 -6.43 17.25 -12.36
N PRO A 148 -6.15 18.38 -13.02
CA PRO A 148 -5.52 19.54 -12.38
C PRO A 148 -6.36 20.12 -11.23
N LEU A 149 -7.69 19.92 -11.27
CA LEU A 149 -8.61 20.40 -10.24
C LEU A 149 -8.78 19.44 -9.06
N THR A 150 -8.39 18.17 -9.20
CA THR A 150 -8.54 17.17 -8.13
C THR A 150 -7.22 17.03 -7.40
N PRO A 151 -7.13 17.36 -6.09
CA PRO A 151 -5.92 17.17 -5.31
C PRO A 151 -5.41 15.73 -5.42
N LEU A 152 -4.11 15.55 -5.70
CA LEU A 152 -3.49 14.24 -5.90
C LEU A 152 -3.69 13.31 -4.68
N GLU A 153 -3.67 13.89 -3.48
CA GLU A 153 -3.88 13.20 -2.20
C GLU A 153 -5.28 12.57 -2.05
N LYS A 154 -6.25 12.95 -2.89
CA LYS A 154 -7.59 12.34 -2.88
C LYS A 154 -7.67 11.11 -3.79
N GLN A 155 -6.62 10.83 -4.56
CA GLN A 155 -6.62 9.79 -5.58
C GLN A 155 -5.83 8.56 -5.09
N PRO A 156 -6.45 7.38 -4.93
CA PRO A 156 -5.75 6.19 -4.43
C PRO A 156 -4.57 5.77 -5.33
N GLY A 157 -4.68 6.02 -6.64
CA GLY A 157 -3.61 5.74 -7.59
C GLY A 157 -2.32 6.52 -7.31
N PHE A 158 -2.40 7.70 -6.70
CA PHE A 158 -1.23 8.48 -6.31
C PHE A 158 -0.42 7.76 -5.22
N PHE A 159 -1.08 7.28 -4.15
CA PHE A 159 -0.41 6.54 -3.07
C PHE A 159 0.23 5.24 -3.53
N LEU A 160 -0.38 4.53 -4.49
CA LEU A 160 0.26 3.37 -5.12
C LEU A 160 1.59 3.73 -5.77
N SER A 161 1.61 4.84 -6.53
CA SER A 161 2.83 5.32 -7.20
C SER A 161 3.87 5.81 -6.23
N VAL A 162 3.49 6.56 -5.20
CA VAL A 162 4.43 7.00 -4.15
C VAL A 162 5.00 5.79 -3.40
N ALA A 163 4.18 4.81 -3.01
CA ALA A 163 4.65 3.59 -2.37
C ALA A 163 5.64 2.82 -3.25
N THR A 164 5.34 2.71 -4.55
CA THR A 164 6.22 2.06 -5.53
C THR A 164 7.55 2.81 -5.65
N LEU A 165 7.53 4.15 -5.75
CA LEU A 165 8.73 4.98 -5.85
C LEU A 165 9.62 4.86 -4.62
N VAL A 166 9.02 5.01 -3.43
CA VAL A 166 9.73 4.93 -2.15
C VAL A 166 10.41 3.58 -1.99
N TYR A 167 9.68 2.48 -2.22
CA TYR A 167 10.25 1.14 -2.06
C TYR A 167 11.28 0.82 -3.15
N CYS A 168 10.92 0.94 -4.43
CA CYS A 168 11.77 0.48 -5.54
C CYS A 168 13.05 1.31 -5.68
N SER A 169 13.05 2.60 -5.32
CA SER A 169 14.26 3.43 -5.42
C SER A 169 15.31 3.01 -4.38
N CYS A 170 14.89 2.74 -3.15
CA CYS A 170 15.80 2.28 -2.12
C CYS A 170 16.21 0.82 -2.31
N SER A 171 15.29 -0.05 -2.68
CA SER A 171 15.58 -1.49 -2.79
C SER A 171 16.66 -1.76 -3.85
N ILE A 172 16.66 -1.02 -4.97
CA ILE A 172 17.75 -1.09 -5.96
C ILE A 172 19.11 -0.79 -5.31
N ILE A 173 19.21 0.31 -4.55
CA ILE A 173 20.46 0.72 -3.91
C ILE A 173 20.90 -0.35 -2.91
N THR A 174 19.98 -0.84 -2.07
CA THR A 174 20.26 -1.87 -1.07
C THR A 174 20.74 -3.18 -1.71
N TYR A 175 20.08 -3.65 -2.77
CA TYR A 175 20.46 -4.91 -3.43
C TYR A 175 21.81 -4.79 -4.15
N VAL A 176 22.06 -3.67 -4.85
CA VAL A 176 23.36 -3.41 -5.45
C VAL A 176 24.44 -3.32 -4.38
N ALA A 177 24.18 -2.62 -3.27
CA ALA A 177 25.11 -2.51 -2.15
C ALA A 177 25.44 -3.88 -1.54
N ARG A 178 24.44 -4.73 -1.31
CA ARG A 178 24.66 -6.12 -0.84
C ARG A 178 25.55 -6.88 -1.80
N ASN A 179 25.26 -6.85 -3.10
CA ASN A 179 26.05 -7.56 -4.10
C ASN A 179 27.52 -7.10 -4.14
N VAL A 180 27.76 -5.80 -3.93
CA VAL A 180 29.13 -5.27 -3.83
C VAL A 180 29.80 -5.70 -2.53
N VAL A 181 29.11 -5.60 -1.39
CA VAL A 181 29.66 -5.95 -0.08
C VAL A 181 30.02 -7.43 0.01
N TYR A 182 29.14 -8.33 -0.47
CA TYR A 182 29.39 -9.77 -0.49
C TYR A 182 30.48 -10.19 -1.49
N GLY A 183 30.87 -9.32 -2.42
CA GLY A 183 31.96 -9.57 -3.36
C GLY A 183 33.35 -9.16 -2.87
N LEU A 184 33.48 -8.58 -1.66
CA LEU A 184 34.72 -7.99 -1.15
C LEU A 184 35.44 -8.86 -0.10
N ASP A 185 35.00 -10.11 0.13
CA ASP A 185 35.60 -11.10 1.04
C ASP A 185 35.96 -10.52 2.44
N TYR A 186 35.03 -9.77 3.03
CA TYR A 186 35.21 -9.20 4.37
C TYR A 186 35.18 -10.29 5.46
N ASP A 187 35.69 -9.97 6.65
CA ASP A 187 35.51 -10.86 7.80
C ASP A 187 34.03 -10.94 8.21
N LEU A 188 33.61 -12.11 8.72
CA LEU A 188 32.22 -12.39 9.09
C LEU A 188 31.61 -11.34 10.03
N ALA A 189 32.40 -10.76 10.94
CA ALA A 189 31.91 -9.75 11.87
C ALA A 189 31.60 -8.42 11.16
N THR A 190 32.44 -8.04 10.19
CA THR A 190 32.20 -6.87 9.32
C THR A 190 31.01 -7.10 8.39
N GLU A 191 30.88 -8.29 7.79
CA GLU A 191 29.74 -8.64 6.94
C GLU A 191 28.42 -8.51 7.68
N ILE A 192 28.31 -9.07 8.89
CA ILE A 192 27.09 -8.96 9.73
C ILE A 192 26.75 -7.50 10.02
N ARG A 193 27.75 -6.66 10.32
CA ARG A 193 27.53 -5.24 10.60
C ARG A 193 27.06 -4.48 9.37
N LEU A 194 27.70 -4.72 8.22
CA LEU A 194 27.32 -4.10 6.96
C LEU A 194 25.93 -4.55 6.50
N ASP A 195 25.61 -5.83 6.65
CA ASP A 195 24.28 -6.34 6.31
C ASP A 195 23.19 -5.66 7.15
N ILE A 196 23.42 -5.42 8.44
CA ILE A 196 22.47 -4.68 9.27
C ILE A 196 22.34 -3.22 8.80
N ILE A 197 23.46 -2.53 8.53
CA ILE A 197 23.44 -1.14 8.07
C ILE A 197 22.70 -1.01 6.73
N VAL A 198 22.88 -1.97 5.83
CA VAL A 198 22.28 -1.98 4.49
C VAL A 198 20.82 -2.43 4.52
N SER A 199 20.45 -3.37 5.41
CA SER A 199 19.10 -3.96 5.48
C SER A 199 18.08 -3.11 6.24
N VAL A 200 18.49 -2.38 7.29
CA VAL A 200 17.57 -1.59 8.12
C VAL A 200 16.83 -0.49 7.33
N PRO A 201 17.48 0.29 6.44
CA PRO A 201 16.77 1.26 5.62
C PRO A 201 15.73 0.62 4.69
N ASP A 202 16.06 -0.55 4.13
CA ASP A 202 15.18 -1.28 3.21
C ASP A 202 13.91 -1.79 3.91
N THR A 203 14.04 -2.44 5.07
CA THR A 203 12.87 -2.90 5.85
C THR A 203 12.03 -1.74 6.36
N PHE A 204 12.65 -0.63 6.76
CA PHE A 204 11.93 0.57 7.15
C PHE A 204 11.13 1.15 5.97
N LEU A 205 11.74 1.32 4.80
CA LEU A 205 11.07 1.89 3.64
C LEU A 205 10.02 0.95 3.04
N PHE A 206 10.24 -0.37 3.13
CA PHE A 206 9.20 -1.36 2.87
C PHE A 206 8.00 -1.18 3.78
N ALA A 207 8.21 -0.99 5.09
CA ALA A 207 7.12 -0.73 6.03
C ALA A 207 6.40 0.59 5.72
N VAL A 208 7.11 1.65 5.35
CA VAL A 208 6.52 2.91 4.88
C VAL A 208 5.67 2.70 3.63
N ALA A 209 6.17 1.95 2.64
CA ALA A 209 5.41 1.60 1.44
C ALA A 209 4.15 0.80 1.77
N MET A 210 4.23 -0.18 2.68
CA MET A 210 3.07 -0.93 3.16
C MET A 210 2.05 -0.06 3.91
N ALA A 211 2.51 0.91 4.69
CA ALA A 211 1.64 1.89 5.33
C ALA A 211 0.92 2.78 4.31
N LEU A 212 1.62 3.24 3.26
CA LEU A 212 1.01 3.98 2.14
C LEU A 212 -0.03 3.15 1.38
N LEU A 213 0.23 1.84 1.17
CA LEU A 213 -0.77 0.93 0.59
C LEU A 213 -1.97 0.74 1.52
N ALA A 214 -1.76 0.66 2.84
CA ALA A 214 -2.85 0.56 3.81
C ALA A 214 -3.71 1.83 3.78
N TRP A 215 -3.08 2.99 3.67
CA TRP A 215 -3.73 4.28 3.49
C TRP A 215 -4.51 4.33 2.16
N MET A 216 -3.92 3.87 1.05
CA MET A 216 -4.61 3.76 -0.24
C MET A 216 -5.91 2.94 -0.12
N PHE A 217 -5.87 1.78 0.54
CA PHE A 217 -7.07 0.97 0.71
C PHE A 217 -8.14 1.65 1.57
N SER A 218 -7.78 2.59 2.44
CA SER A 218 -8.72 3.32 3.29
C SER A 218 -9.72 4.18 2.49
N PHE A 219 -9.39 4.54 1.24
CA PHE A 219 -10.27 5.29 0.33
C PHE A 219 -11.47 4.48 -0.19
N PHE A 220 -11.42 3.15 -0.17
CA PHE A 220 -12.51 2.31 -0.70
C PHE A 220 -13.55 2.01 0.39
N PRO A 221 -14.87 2.05 0.15
CA PRO A 221 -15.86 1.88 1.22
C PRO A 221 -15.78 0.49 1.90
N LEU A 222 -16.10 0.46 3.20
CA LEU A 222 -16.14 -0.79 3.98
C LEU A 222 -17.17 -1.77 3.42
N SER A 223 -16.83 -3.06 3.41
CA SER A 223 -17.76 -4.11 2.94
C SER A 223 -18.95 -4.35 3.87
N THR A 224 -18.80 -3.97 5.14
CA THR A 224 -19.82 -4.04 6.18
C THR A 224 -20.23 -2.64 6.61
N ASN A 225 -21.53 -2.46 6.85
CA ASN A 225 -22.02 -1.24 7.47
C ASN A 225 -21.31 -1.07 8.84
N PRO A 226 -20.73 0.09 9.17
CA PRO A 226 -19.98 0.29 10.41
C PRO A 226 -20.76 -0.15 11.67
N ARG A 227 -22.10 0.00 11.63
CA ARG A 227 -23.01 -0.41 12.69
C ARG A 227 -23.11 -1.92 12.91
N ARG A 228 -22.64 -2.74 11.97
CA ARG A 228 -22.62 -4.21 12.04
C ARG A 228 -21.21 -4.79 12.18
N ALA A 229 -20.18 -3.96 12.00
CA ALA A 229 -18.79 -4.40 12.04
C ALA A 229 -18.26 -4.58 13.48
N LEU A 230 -18.85 -3.85 14.43
CA LEU A 230 -18.49 -3.95 15.83
C LEU A 230 -19.26 -5.12 16.50
N PRO A 231 -18.66 -5.82 17.48
CA PRO A 231 -19.40 -6.76 18.30
C PRO A 231 -20.57 -6.06 18.99
N LYS A 232 -21.69 -6.77 19.23
CA LYS A 232 -22.88 -6.20 19.87
C LYS A 232 -22.59 -5.50 21.21
N TRP A 233 -21.55 -5.93 21.94
CA TRP A 233 -21.13 -5.33 23.21
C TRP A 233 -20.38 -3.99 23.04
N LEU A 234 -19.83 -3.71 21.85
CA LEU A 234 -19.20 -2.42 21.51
C LEU A 234 -20.15 -1.49 20.73
N HIS A 235 -21.40 -1.91 20.53
CA HIS A 235 -22.42 -1.04 19.96
C HIS A 235 -22.76 0.07 20.96
N TYR A 236 -22.20 1.26 20.73
CA TYR A 236 -22.51 2.48 21.48
C TYR A 236 -24.01 2.87 21.45
N SER A 237 -24.89 2.13 20.76
CA SER A 237 -26.32 2.40 20.74
C SER A 237 -27.03 2.15 22.09
N ARG A 238 -26.37 1.53 23.08
CA ARG A 238 -26.88 1.46 24.46
C ARG A 238 -26.41 2.62 25.35
N TRP A 239 -25.42 3.39 24.92
CA TRP A 239 -25.24 4.73 25.46
C TRP A 239 -26.28 5.61 24.79
N GLN A 240 -27.40 5.80 25.48
CA GLN A 240 -28.34 6.88 25.17
C GLN A 240 -27.54 8.11 24.77
N GLN A 241 -27.92 8.74 23.66
CA GLN A 241 -27.36 10.02 23.26
C GLN A 241 -27.54 10.97 24.44
N ARG A 242 -26.52 11.11 25.28
CA ARG A 242 -26.46 12.21 26.22
C ARG A 242 -26.52 13.44 25.33
N PRO A 243 -27.51 14.33 25.50
CA PRO A 243 -27.55 15.55 24.71
C PRO A 243 -26.18 16.20 24.86
N LEU A 244 -25.47 16.36 23.74
CA LEU A 244 -24.23 17.10 23.67
C LEU A 244 -24.57 18.53 24.10
N ARG A 245 -24.49 18.79 25.41
CA ARG A 245 -24.47 20.14 25.96
C ARG A 245 -23.15 20.72 25.49
N PHE A 246 -23.20 21.40 24.36
CA PHE A 246 -22.12 22.30 23.96
C PHE A 246 -21.93 23.29 25.10
N LEU A 247 -20.77 23.20 25.78
CA LEU A 247 -20.35 24.11 26.84
C LEU A 247 -20.23 25.57 26.36
N SER A 248 -20.37 25.80 25.06
CA SER A 248 -20.33 27.09 24.40
C SER A 248 -21.71 27.68 24.07
N GLN A 249 -22.82 27.12 24.56
CA GLN A 249 -24.08 27.88 24.55
C GLN A 249 -24.11 28.84 25.75
N PRO A 250 -23.82 30.15 25.56
CA PRO A 250 -24.22 31.13 26.55
C PRO A 250 -25.72 30.99 26.77
N PHE A 251 -26.17 31.17 28.01
CA PHE A 251 -27.58 31.25 28.38
C PHE A 251 -28.26 32.35 27.55
N ALA A 252 -28.69 32.02 26.34
CA ALA A 252 -29.52 32.88 25.53
C ALA A 252 -30.84 33.00 26.29
N LYS A 253 -31.09 34.20 26.81
CA LYS A 253 -32.38 34.65 27.34
C LYS A 253 -33.47 34.11 26.43
N GLN A 254 -34.41 33.38 27.02
CA GLN A 254 -35.63 32.98 26.35
C GLN A 254 -36.27 34.21 25.70
N PRO A 255 -36.53 34.19 24.38
CA PRO A 255 -37.33 35.23 23.77
C PRO A 255 -38.74 35.09 24.31
N ILE A 256 -39.25 36.20 24.82
CA ILE A 256 -40.65 36.40 25.18
C ILE A 256 -41.43 36.28 23.86
N GLU A 257 -41.89 35.07 23.55
CA GLU A 257 -42.98 34.85 22.59
C GLU A 257 -44.28 35.21 23.29
N SER A 258 -44.63 36.49 23.25
CA SER A 258 -46.00 36.92 23.36
C SER A 258 -46.23 38.01 22.32
N GLU A 259 -47.22 37.76 21.47
CA GLU A 259 -47.86 38.74 20.60
C GLU A 259 -47.03 39.25 19.41
N LEU A 260 -47.23 38.62 18.26
CA LEU A 260 -47.89 39.32 17.15
C LEU A 260 -48.41 38.30 16.13
N ARG A 261 -49.71 38.06 16.25
CA ARG A 261 -50.56 37.49 15.21
C ARG A 261 -50.34 38.28 13.92
N HIS A 262 -50.06 37.60 12.81
CA HIS A 262 -50.48 38.09 11.51
C HIS A 262 -51.42 37.07 10.86
N PRO A 263 -52.57 37.53 10.34
CA PRO A 263 -53.62 36.68 9.81
C PRO A 263 -53.25 36.14 8.43
N GLU A 264 -53.83 34.97 8.16
CA GLU A 264 -53.91 34.31 6.89
C GLU A 264 -54.32 35.29 5.77
N HIS A 265 -53.51 35.38 4.71
CA HIS A 265 -54.02 35.73 3.39
C HIS A 265 -53.72 34.59 2.44
N SER A 266 -54.71 33.71 2.32
CA SER A 266 -54.92 32.81 1.20
C SER A 266 -55.02 33.61 -0.09
N ILE A 267 -54.07 33.44 -1.00
CA ILE A 267 -54.24 33.81 -2.41
C ILE A 267 -54.08 32.53 -3.22
N SER A 268 -55.21 31.93 -3.57
CA SER A 268 -55.33 30.96 -4.64
C SER A 268 -55.28 31.71 -5.98
N VAL A 269 -54.22 31.51 -6.76
CA VAL A 269 -54.24 31.83 -8.20
C VAL A 269 -54.31 30.53 -8.97
N ASN A 270 -55.45 30.37 -9.60
CA ASN A 270 -55.84 29.36 -10.55
C ASN A 270 -55.87 30.05 -11.92
N GLU A 271 -55.05 29.63 -12.88
CA GLU A 271 -55.22 29.91 -14.32
C GLU A 271 -54.16 29.07 -15.06
N LYS A 272 -54.51 27.91 -15.62
CA LYS A 272 -54.99 27.72 -17.02
C LYS A 272 -54.27 28.64 -18.01
N ASN A 273 -53.42 28.07 -18.88
CA ASN A 273 -53.57 28.18 -20.33
C ASN A 273 -52.52 27.34 -21.11
N GLN A 274 -53.09 26.52 -22.01
CA GLN A 274 -52.63 26.09 -23.35
C GLN A 274 -51.25 25.46 -23.53
#